data_AF-X1EI57-F1
#
_entry.id   AF-X1EI57-F1
#
_cell.length_a   1.000
_cell.length_b   1.000
_cell.length_c   1.000
_cell.angle_alpha   90.00
_cell.angle_beta   90.00
_cell.angle_gamma   90.00
#
_symmetry.space_group_name_H-M   'P 1'
#
loop_
_entity.id
_entity.type
_entity.pdbx_description
1 polymer ?
#
loop_
_entity_poly.entity_id
_entity_poly.type
_entity_poly.pdbx_seq_one_letter_code
_entity_poly.pdbx_strand_id
1 'polypeptide(L)'
;MLIYKNRRGVAVAAQATSETAIAIKNEALSDLTEALKSNIRYAENTVDYDDDKLKLIGWAGKKTTTVLTPPGQARLLEAPKQGKGWLFLDWKAPVDGGKPAAY
;
A
#
# COMPACT_ATOMS: atom_id res chain seq x y z
N MET A 1 -2.76 -28.33 -30.01
CA MET A 1 -1.61 -27.39 -30.11
C MET A 1 -2.04 -25.93 -30.40
N LEU A 2 -3.06 -25.68 -31.24
CA LEU A 2 -3.51 -24.32 -31.59
C LEU A 2 -4.02 -23.49 -30.40
N ILE A 3 -4.82 -24.09 -29.52
CA ILE A 3 -5.40 -23.43 -28.34
C ILE A 3 -4.31 -22.92 -27.38
N TYR A 4 -3.29 -23.72 -27.14
CA TYR A 4 -2.15 -23.34 -26.30
C TYR A 4 -1.40 -22.13 -26.88
N LYS A 5 -1.11 -22.15 -28.19
CA LYS A 5 -0.42 -21.04 -28.86
C LYS A 5 -1.23 -19.73 -28.77
N ASN A 6 -2.55 -19.81 -28.94
CA ASN A 6 -3.45 -18.65 -28.81
C ASN A 6 -3.44 -18.12 -27.35
N ARG A 7 -3.67 -18.99 -26.35
CA ARG A 7 -3.63 -18.58 -24.93
C ARG A 7 -2.29 -17.98 -24.52
N ARG A 8 -1.18 -18.53 -25.01
CA ARG A 8 0.16 -17.95 -24.81
C ARG A 8 0.28 -16.56 -25.43
N GLY A 9 -0.23 -16.37 -26.65
CA GLY A 9 -0.25 -15.07 -27.32
C GLY A 9 -1.05 -14.02 -26.54
N VAL A 10 -2.24 -14.39 -26.04
CA VAL A 10 -3.06 -13.52 -25.18
C VAL A 10 -2.33 -13.13 -23.89
N ALA A 11 -1.68 -14.09 -23.22
CA ALA A 11 -0.91 -13.82 -22.01
C ALA A 11 0.25 -12.85 -22.25
N VAL A 12 0.99 -13.03 -23.36
CA VAL A 12 2.09 -12.13 -23.74
C VAL A 12 1.57 -10.72 -24.07
N ALA A 13 0.44 -10.62 -24.78
CA ALA A 13 -0.16 -9.31 -25.08
C ALA A 13 -0.59 -8.59 -23.81
N ALA A 14 -1.24 -9.29 -22.87
CA ALA A 14 -1.64 -8.72 -21.58
C ALA A 14 -0.41 -8.29 -20.76
N GLN A 15 0.67 -9.06 -20.78
CA GLN A 15 1.92 -8.70 -20.12
C GLN A 15 2.52 -7.42 -20.73
N ALA A 16 2.59 -7.31 -22.06
CA ALA A 16 3.11 -6.12 -22.73
C ALA A 16 2.30 -4.86 -22.39
N THR A 17 0.96 -4.96 -22.32
CA THR A 17 0.12 -3.85 -21.87
C THR A 17 0.39 -3.46 -20.42
N SER A 18 0.56 -4.46 -19.53
CA SER A 18 0.90 -4.20 -18.12
C SER A 18 2.26 -3.53 -17.97
N GLU A 19 3.28 -3.99 -18.69
CA GLU A 19 4.62 -3.40 -18.68
C GLU A 19 4.60 -1.94 -19.15
N THR A 20 3.86 -1.66 -20.22
CA THR A 20 3.67 -0.30 -20.73
C THR A 20 2.97 0.60 -19.71
N ALA A 21 1.90 0.12 -19.08
CA ALA A 21 1.18 0.88 -18.05
C ALA A 21 2.04 1.17 -16.82
N ILE A 22 2.89 0.21 -16.41
CA ILE A 22 3.85 0.39 -15.32
C ILE A 22 4.91 1.43 -15.70
N ALA A 23 5.41 1.40 -16.94
CA ALA A 23 6.39 2.38 -17.41
C ALA A 23 5.84 3.81 -17.36
N ILE A 24 4.62 4.03 -17.89
CA ILE A 24 3.95 5.34 -17.85
C ILE A 24 3.73 5.80 -16.40
N LYS A 25 3.27 4.91 -15.53
CA LYS A 25 3.09 5.22 -14.10
C LYS A 25 4.40 5.63 -13.43
N ASN A 26 5.50 4.94 -13.75
CA ASN A 26 6.81 5.23 -13.18
C ASN A 26 7.39 6.56 -13.71
N GLU A 27 7.15 6.88 -14.98
CA GLU A 27 7.49 8.19 -15.57
C GLU A 27 6.75 9.31 -14.85
N ALA A 28 5.42 9.20 -14.70
CA ALA A 28 4.62 10.18 -13.95
C ALA A 28 5.08 10.32 -12.48
N LEU A 29 5.50 9.22 -11.84
CA LEU A 29 6.06 9.25 -10.50
C LEU A 29 7.41 9.99 -10.46
N SER A 30 8.25 9.81 -11.49
CA SER A 30 9.51 10.54 -11.64
C SER A 30 9.27 12.04 -11.78
N ASP A 31 8.34 12.44 -12.66
CA ASP A 31 7.98 13.84 -12.87
C ASP A 31 7.44 14.50 -11.60
N LEU A 32 6.56 13.79 -10.88
CA LEU A 32 6.06 14.24 -9.58
C LEU A 32 7.20 14.41 -8.57
N THR A 33 8.15 13.48 -8.56
CA THR A 33 9.31 13.54 -7.65
C THR A 33 10.17 14.76 -7.93
N GLU A 34 10.46 15.05 -9.20
CA GLU A 34 11.24 16.23 -9.58
C GLU A 34 10.50 17.54 -9.28
N ALA A 35 9.19 17.60 -9.52
CA ALA A 35 8.37 18.75 -9.15
C ALA A 35 8.37 19.01 -7.63
N LEU A 36 8.26 17.94 -6.82
CA LEU A 36 8.32 18.04 -5.36
C LEU A 36 9.71 18.52 -4.88
N LYS A 37 10.80 18.01 -5.46
CA LYS A 37 12.16 18.50 -5.17
C LYS A 37 12.32 19.99 -5.47
N SER A 38 11.76 20.45 -6.59
CA SER A 38 11.81 21.86 -6.97
C SER A 38 11.09 22.74 -5.93
N ASN A 39 9.88 22.34 -5.52
CA ASN A 39 9.14 23.02 -4.47
C ASN A 39 9.95 23.07 -3.17
N ILE A 40 10.49 21.93 -2.73
CA ILE A 40 11.29 21.84 -1.50
C ILE A 40 12.47 22.82 -1.54
N ARG A 41 13.25 22.81 -2.62
CA ARG A 41 14.38 23.71 -2.79
C ARG A 41 13.96 25.19 -2.78
N TYR A 42 12.79 25.50 -3.37
CA TYR A 42 12.29 26.86 -3.39
C TYR A 42 12.03 27.40 -1.99
N ALA A 43 11.32 26.66 -1.11
CA ALA A 43 11.07 27.19 0.23
C ALA A 43 12.31 27.17 1.13
N GLU A 44 13.19 26.17 0.98
CA GLU A 44 14.50 26.16 1.66
C GLU A 44 15.30 27.43 1.32
N ASN A 45 15.41 27.78 0.04
CA ASN A 45 16.08 29.01 -0.38
C ASN A 45 15.35 30.29 0.07
N THR A 46 14.00 30.27 0.07
CA THR A 46 13.18 31.45 0.45
C THR A 46 13.40 31.85 1.91
N VAL A 47 13.65 30.87 2.79
CA VAL A 47 13.88 31.12 4.22
C VAL A 47 15.36 31.04 4.62
N ASP A 48 16.28 30.99 3.65
CA ASP A 48 17.72 30.83 3.86
C ASP A 48 18.06 29.62 4.77
N TYR A 49 17.39 28.49 4.50
CA TYR A 49 17.55 27.23 5.25
C TYR A 49 17.23 27.34 6.76
N ASP A 50 16.47 28.36 7.17
CA ASP A 50 16.01 28.54 8.55
C ASP A 50 14.94 27.48 8.91
N ASP A 51 15.37 26.49 9.70
CA ASP A 51 14.54 25.36 10.13
C ASP A 51 13.30 25.79 10.93
N ASP A 52 13.38 26.85 11.72
CA ASP A 52 12.24 27.31 12.50
C ASP A 52 11.17 27.94 11.61
N LYS A 53 11.57 28.64 10.54
CA LYS A 53 10.63 29.12 9.51
C LYS A 53 10.03 28.00 8.68
N LEU A 54 10.81 26.96 8.35
CA LEU A 54 10.30 25.79 7.62
C LEU A 54 9.26 25.03 8.46
N LYS A 55 9.47 24.86 9.77
CA LYS A 55 8.49 24.24 10.68
C LYS A 55 7.15 24.98 10.71
N LEU A 56 7.14 26.31 10.60
CA LEU A 56 5.90 27.11 10.61
C LEU A 56 4.97 26.77 9.43
N ILE A 57 5.53 26.37 8.29
CA ILE A 57 4.77 25.92 7.11
C ILE A 57 4.61 24.39 7.03
N GLY A 58 4.96 23.70 8.11
CA GLY A 58 4.86 22.24 8.21
C GLY A 58 5.96 21.47 7.47
N TRP A 59 7.05 22.14 7.10
CA TRP A 59 8.19 21.52 6.43
C TRP A 59 9.20 21.12 7.49
N ALA A 60 9.11 19.88 7.93
CA ALA A 60 10.00 19.28 8.89
C ALA A 60 10.30 17.84 8.48
N GLY A 61 11.26 17.21 9.16
CA GLY A 61 11.53 15.79 9.00
C GLY A 61 10.25 14.94 9.11
N LYS A 62 10.25 13.79 8.45
CA LYS A 62 9.14 12.84 8.47
C LYS A 62 8.70 12.57 9.91
N LYS A 63 7.40 12.75 10.19
CA LYS A 63 6.80 12.38 11.49
C LYS A 63 7.16 10.93 11.82
N THR A 64 7.62 10.69 13.05
CA THR A 64 7.93 9.34 13.53
C THR A 64 6.76 8.40 13.25
N THR A 65 7.04 7.30 12.56
CA THR A 65 6.03 6.30 12.25
C THR A 65 5.39 5.80 13.54
N THR A 66 4.07 5.92 13.66
CA THR A 66 3.34 5.26 14.75
C THR A 66 3.31 3.78 14.44
N VAL A 67 4.03 2.98 15.25
CA VAL A 67 4.00 1.52 15.13
C VAL A 67 2.57 1.06 15.41
N LEU A 68 1.99 0.32 14.47
CA LEU A 68 0.69 -0.31 14.70
C LEU A 68 0.85 -1.37 15.79
N THR A 69 -0.01 -1.32 16.80
CA THR A 69 -0.11 -2.39 17.79
C THR A 69 -0.42 -3.71 17.06
N PRO A 70 0.22 -4.84 17.42
CA PRO A 70 -0.13 -6.14 16.87
C PRO A 70 -1.63 -6.42 17.04
N PRO A 71 -2.30 -7.05 16.06
CA PRO A 71 -3.71 -7.37 16.20
C PRO A 71 -3.99 -8.22 17.44
N GLY A 72 -5.10 -7.94 18.12
CA GLY A 72 -5.52 -8.77 19.24
C GLY A 72 -5.98 -10.16 18.80
N GLN A 73 -6.21 -11.04 19.78
CA GLN A 73 -6.64 -12.41 19.53
C GLN A 73 -8.14 -12.49 19.22
N ALA A 74 -8.51 -13.19 18.15
CA ALA A 74 -9.90 -13.53 17.85
C ALA A 74 -10.50 -14.40 18.97
N ARG A 75 -11.76 -14.17 19.33
CA ARG A 75 -12.39 -14.80 20.48
C ARG A 75 -13.55 -15.68 20.05
N LEU A 76 -13.95 -16.61 20.92
CA LEU A 76 -15.15 -17.44 20.73
C LEU A 76 -15.15 -18.16 19.36
N LEU A 77 -14.02 -18.79 19.02
CA LEU A 77 -13.95 -19.61 17.81
C LEU A 77 -14.84 -20.84 17.99
N GLU A 78 -15.84 -20.95 17.12
CA GLU A 78 -16.86 -21.98 17.16
C GLU A 78 -17.03 -22.62 15.78
N ALA A 79 -17.44 -23.88 15.76
CA ALA A 79 -17.74 -24.64 14.56
C ALA A 79 -19.21 -25.09 14.54
N PRO A 80 -20.18 -24.16 14.41
CA PRO A 80 -21.59 -24.48 14.65
C PRO A 80 -22.18 -25.43 13.61
N LYS A 81 -21.53 -25.62 12.45
CA LYS A 81 -21.96 -26.57 11.43
C LYS A 81 -20.76 -27.27 10.80
N GLN A 82 -20.88 -28.58 10.61
CA GLN A 82 -19.84 -29.40 9.99
C GLN A 82 -20.44 -30.55 9.19
N GLY A 83 -19.69 -31.06 8.22
CA GLY A 83 -20.07 -32.22 7.43
C GLY A 83 -18.85 -32.86 6.78
N LYS A 84 -19.08 -33.91 5.97
CA LYS A 84 -17.98 -34.61 5.29
C LYS A 84 -17.30 -33.65 4.30
N GLY A 85 -16.06 -33.26 4.61
CA GLY A 85 -15.24 -32.41 3.75
C GLY A 85 -15.47 -30.90 3.91
N TRP A 86 -16.26 -30.45 4.89
CA TRP A 86 -16.44 -29.01 5.12
C TRP A 86 -16.70 -28.67 6.60
N LEU A 87 -16.35 -27.43 6.95
CA LEU A 87 -16.55 -26.84 8.25
C LEU A 87 -17.02 -25.39 8.09
N PHE A 88 -18.00 -24.97 8.87
CA PHE A 88 -18.35 -23.57 9.04
C PHE A 88 -17.80 -23.10 10.38
N LEU A 89 -17.02 -22.02 10.37
CA LEU A 89 -16.41 -21.41 11.55
C LEU A 89 -17.02 -20.03 11.79
N ASP A 90 -17.37 -19.73 13.04
CA ASP A 90 -17.70 -18.37 13.52
C ASP A 90 -16.70 -17.96 14.60
N TRP A 91 -16.42 -16.65 14.69
CA TRP A 91 -15.60 -16.07 15.74
C TRP A 91 -15.95 -14.60 15.96
N LYS A 92 -15.59 -14.07 17.11
CA LYS A 92 -15.72 -12.64 17.45
C LYS A 92 -14.40 -11.91 17.29
N ALA A 93 -14.51 -10.63 16.95
CA ALA A 93 -13.36 -9.74 16.86
C ALA A 93 -12.63 -9.60 18.22
N PRO A 94 -11.32 -9.30 18.19
CA PRO A 94 -10.57 -8.92 19.38
C PRO A 94 -11.20 -7.72 20.09
N VAL A 95 -11.02 -7.63 21.41
CA VAL A 95 -11.45 -6.47 22.22
C VAL A 95 -10.28 -5.56 22.59
N ASP A 96 -9.06 -6.06 22.41
CA ASP A 96 -7.78 -5.45 22.71
C ASP A 96 -6.82 -5.63 21.52
N GLY A 97 -5.65 -4.98 21.59
CA GLY A 97 -4.67 -4.97 20.51
C GLY A 97 -5.06 -4.11 19.30
N GLY A 98 -4.26 -4.23 18.23
CA GLY A 98 -4.54 -3.57 16.96
C GLY A 98 -5.71 -4.19 16.20
N LYS A 99 -6.20 -3.48 15.19
CA LYS A 99 -7.26 -3.99 14.31
C LYS A 99 -6.68 -5.01 13.31
N PRO A 100 -7.25 -6.22 13.19
CA PRO A 100 -6.87 -7.17 12.13
C PRO A 100 -7.14 -6.58 10.73
N ALA A 101 -6.23 -6.80 9.79
CA ALA A 101 -6.45 -6.47 8.38
C ALA A 101 -7.29 -7.55 7.67
N ALA A 102 -7.17 -8.80 8.12
CA ALA A 102 -7.89 -9.99 7.68
C ALA A 102 -7.89 -11.03 8.81
N TYR A 103 -8.66 -12.12 8.65
CA TYR A 103 -8.71 -13.29 9.53
C TYR A 103 -8.31 -14.55 8.75
#